data_AF-A0A520HW14-F1
#
_entry.id   AF-A0A520HW14-F1
#
_cell.length_a   1.000
_cell.length_b   1.000
_cell.length_c   1.000
_cell.angle_alpha   90.00
_cell.angle_beta   90.00
_cell.angle_gamma   90.00
#
_symmetry.space_group_name_H-M   'P 1'
#
loop_
_entity.id
_entity.type
_entity.pdbx_description
1 polymer ?
#
loop_
_entity_poly.entity_id
_entity_poly.type
_entity_poly.pdbx_seq_one_letter_code
_entity_poly.pdbx_strand_id
1 'polypeptide(L)'
;YLEGMAEQLGKLDAGWQQTDGFFAALTRHELLEPLTLEITLDDGSTNRLVGYHGIAEERLHQLDGSALGALHADGHLLPVFMAMASLANVTKLIARKNRRGAAHG
;
A
#
# COMPACT_ATOMS: atom_id res chain seq x y z
N TYR A 1 16.52 5.03 7.38
CA TYR A 1 16.32 5.72 6.07
C TYR A 1 15.16 5.13 5.27
N LEU A 2 15.01 3.80 5.14
CA LEU A 2 13.77 3.18 4.61
C LEU A 2 12.58 3.33 5.56
N GLU A 3 12.80 3.19 6.87
CA GLU A 3 11.79 3.50 7.89
C GLU A 3 11.27 4.93 7.76
N GLY A 4 12.15 5.92 7.57
CA GLY A 4 11.74 7.31 7.41
C GLY A 4 10.94 7.60 6.13
N MET A 5 11.13 6.84 5.05
CA MET A 5 10.32 6.98 3.83
C MET A 5 8.97 6.28 3.96
N ALA A 6 8.91 5.13 4.65
CA ALA A 6 7.65 4.49 5.02
C ALA A 6 6.86 5.35 6.03
N GLU A 7 7.56 6.00 6.96
CA GLU A 7 7.01 6.94 7.94
C GLU A 7 6.60 8.27 7.28
N GLN A 8 7.30 8.74 6.25
CA GLN A 8 6.86 9.90 5.44
C GLN A 8 5.70 9.57 4.51
N LEU A 9 5.61 8.35 3.99
CA LEU A 9 4.40 7.82 3.34
C LEU A 9 3.23 7.69 4.34
N GLY A 10 3.52 7.42 5.61
CA GLY A 10 2.57 7.50 6.72
C GLY A 10 2.18 8.93 7.10
N LYS A 11 3.11 9.89 7.00
CA LYS A 11 2.93 11.33 7.31
C LYS A 11 2.34 12.15 6.16
N LEU A 12 1.65 11.52 5.19
CA LEU A 12 0.58 12.22 4.46
C LEU A 12 -0.65 12.33 5.39
N ASP A 13 -0.39 12.94 6.54
CA ASP A 13 -1.21 12.98 7.75
C ASP A 13 -1.47 14.45 8.11
N ALA A 14 -1.93 15.17 7.09
CA ALA A 14 -2.53 16.50 7.23
C ALA A 14 -3.91 16.58 6.55
N GLY A 15 -4.38 15.47 5.96
CA GLY A 15 -5.70 15.33 5.33
C GLY A 15 -6.65 14.39 6.09
N TRP A 16 -6.43 14.19 7.39
CA TRP A 16 -6.99 13.07 8.18
C TRP A 16 -8.45 13.18 8.62
N GLN A 17 -9.19 14.19 8.18
CA GLN A 17 -10.65 14.21 8.38
C GLN A 17 -11.39 13.21 7.46
N GLN A 18 -10.71 12.60 6.47
CA GLN A 18 -11.25 11.54 5.60
C GLN A 18 -10.86 10.11 6.01
N THR A 19 -9.98 9.93 6.98
CA THR A 19 -9.36 8.62 7.29
C THR A 19 -10.38 7.62 7.83
N ASP A 20 -11.28 8.04 8.72
CA ASP A 20 -12.30 7.14 9.29
C ASP A 20 -13.31 6.67 8.23
N GLY A 21 -13.78 7.57 7.37
CA GLY A 21 -14.68 7.24 6.26
C GLY A 21 -14.02 6.28 5.27
N PHE A 22 -12.74 6.54 4.97
CA PHE A 22 -11.96 5.70 4.07
C PHE A 22 -11.80 4.28 4.58
N PHE A 23 -11.30 4.09 5.79
CA PHE A 23 -11.15 2.76 6.38
C PHE A 23 -12.51 2.07 6.58
N ALA A 24 -13.56 2.80 6.93
CA ALA A 24 -14.91 2.24 7.03
C ALA A 24 -15.43 1.72 5.68
N ALA A 25 -15.22 2.46 4.59
CA ALA A 25 -15.61 2.02 3.25
C ALA A 25 -14.79 0.80 2.80
N LEU A 26 -13.46 0.82 3.02
CA LEU A 26 -12.62 -0.33 2.71
C LEU A 26 -13.04 -1.57 3.48
N THR A 27 -13.39 -1.43 4.76
CA THR A 27 -13.88 -2.53 5.60
C THR A 27 -15.24 -3.03 5.12
N ARG A 28 -16.16 -2.12 4.79
CA ARG A 28 -17.51 -2.45 4.29
C ARG A 28 -17.48 -3.28 3.01
N HIS A 29 -16.52 -2.99 2.13
CA HIS A 29 -16.32 -3.69 0.87
C HIS A 29 -15.27 -4.80 0.96
N GLU A 30 -14.83 -5.16 2.16
CA GLU A 30 -13.84 -6.21 2.44
C GLU A 30 -12.50 -6.02 1.67
N LEU A 31 -12.14 -4.78 1.37
CA LEU A 31 -10.99 -4.43 0.54
C LEU A 31 -9.66 -4.41 1.30
N LEU A 32 -9.66 -4.66 2.61
CA LEU A 32 -8.43 -4.77 3.39
C LEU A 32 -7.99 -6.23 3.49
N GLU A 33 -6.70 -6.47 3.26
CA GLU A 33 -6.08 -7.78 3.51
C GLU A 33 -4.71 -7.66 4.18
N PRO A 34 -4.31 -8.66 4.99
CA PRO A 34 -2.99 -8.68 5.58
C PRO A 34 -1.90 -8.63 4.50
N LEU A 35 -1.01 -7.66 4.62
CA LEU A 35 0.13 -7.50 3.74
C LEU A 35 1.38 -8.03 4.43
N THR A 36 2.04 -8.98 3.79
CA THR A 36 3.38 -9.42 4.17
C THR A 36 4.33 -9.20 2.99
N LEU A 37 5.31 -8.31 3.15
CA LEU A 37 6.40 -8.19 2.20
C LEU A 37 7.64 -8.87 2.77
N GLU A 38 8.15 -9.86 2.05
CA GLU A 38 9.44 -10.45 2.33
C GLU A 38 10.47 -9.92 1.34
N ILE A 39 11.55 -9.34 1.87
CA ILE A 39 12.58 -8.69 1.10
C ILE A 39 13.89 -9.40 1.41
N THR A 40 14.36 -10.20 0.49
CA THR A 40 15.72 -10.73 0.51
C THR A 40 16.64 -9.71 -0.14
N LEU A 41 17.64 -9.26 0.61
CA LEU A 41 18.72 -8.43 0.12
C LEU A 41 19.84 -9.31 -0.44
N ASP A 42 20.68 -8.73 -1.30
CA ASP A 42 21.75 -9.48 -1.98
C ASP A 42 22.86 -9.95 -1.01
N ASP A 43 22.94 -9.37 0.19
CA ASP A 43 23.81 -9.81 1.28
C ASP A 43 23.27 -11.05 2.03
N GLY A 44 22.13 -11.60 1.59
CA GLY A 44 21.49 -12.76 2.19
C GLY A 44 20.60 -12.44 3.40
N SER A 45 20.52 -11.17 3.82
CA SER A 45 19.60 -10.78 4.89
C SER A 45 18.15 -10.70 4.38
N THR A 46 17.22 -11.25 5.16
CA THR A 46 15.78 -11.18 4.89
C THR A 46 15.14 -10.19 5.84
N ASN A 47 14.51 -9.16 5.29
CA ASN A 47 13.68 -8.22 6.03
C ASN A 47 12.21 -8.53 5.73
N ARG A 48 11.39 -8.64 6.78
CA ARG A 48 9.95 -8.87 6.63
C ARG A 48 9.16 -7.68 7.16
N LEU A 49 8.31 -7.13 6.31
CA LEU A 49 7.31 -6.15 6.69
C LEU A 49 6.03 -6.90 7.03
N VAL A 50 5.71 -6.97 8.32
CA VAL A 50 4.52 -7.65 8.87
C VAL A 50 3.67 -6.67 9.67
N GLY A 51 2.38 -6.97 9.84
CA GLY A 51 1.45 -6.16 10.64
C GLY A 51 0.79 -5.01 9.88
N TYR A 52 0.95 -4.96 8.55
CA TYR A 52 0.31 -3.97 7.69
C TYR A 52 -0.85 -4.58 6.93
N HIS A 53 -1.74 -3.71 6.43
CA HIS A 53 -2.82 -4.09 5.53
C HIS A 53 -2.61 -3.44 4.16
N GLY A 54 -2.87 -4.21 3.11
CA GLY A 54 -2.93 -3.76 1.72
C GLY A 54 -4.36 -3.70 1.22
N ILE A 55 -4.51 -3.22 -0.01
CA ILE A 55 -5.78 -3.33 -0.75
C ILE A 55 -5.83 -4.70 -1.42
N ALA A 56 -6.93 -5.43 -1.20
CA ALA A 56 -7.21 -6.68 -1.88
C ALA A 56 -7.60 -6.41 -3.34
N GLU A 57 -6.62 -6.42 -4.24
CA GLU A 57 -6.81 -6.08 -5.66
C GLU A 57 -7.88 -6.95 -6.32
N GLU A 58 -7.89 -8.25 -6.01
CA GLU A 58 -8.88 -9.19 -6.56
C GLU A 58 -10.31 -8.83 -6.14
N ARG A 59 -10.53 -8.46 -4.88
CA ARG A 59 -11.86 -8.03 -4.41
C ARG A 59 -12.27 -6.69 -4.99
N LEU A 60 -11.31 -5.77 -5.18
CA LEU A 60 -11.56 -4.51 -5.86
C LEU A 60 -12.03 -4.75 -7.31
N HIS A 61 -11.40 -5.68 -8.02
CA HIS A 61 -11.77 -6.05 -9.40
C HIS A 61 -13.14 -6.73 -9.49
N GLN A 62 -13.58 -7.38 -8.41
CA GLN A 62 -14.88 -8.05 -8.33
C GLN A 62 -16.02 -7.15 -7.86
N LEU A 63 -15.74 -5.89 -7.48
CA LEU A 63 -16.79 -4.96 -7.08
C LEU A 63 -17.79 -4.72 -8.22
N ASP A 64 -19.07 -4.74 -7.86
CA ASP A 64 -20.12 -4.33 -8.79
C ASP A 64 -20.10 -2.81 -9.02
N GLY A 65 -20.84 -2.38 -10.05
CA GLY A 65 -20.90 -0.97 -10.42
C GLY A 65 -21.50 -0.06 -9.32
N SER A 66 -22.33 -0.59 -8.43
CA SER A 66 -22.91 0.18 -7.34
C SER A 66 -21.88 0.43 -6.24
N ALA A 67 -21.11 -0.58 -5.85
CA ALA A 67 -20.05 -0.47 -4.87
C ALA A 67 -18.93 0.45 -5.38
N LEU A 68 -18.55 0.30 -6.66
CA LEU A 68 -17.58 1.19 -7.30
C LEU A 68 -18.10 2.64 -7.36
N GLY A 69 -19.39 2.81 -7.69
CA GLY A 69 -20.06 4.11 -7.70
C GLY A 69 -20.09 4.79 -6.33
N ALA A 70 -20.34 4.03 -5.26
CA ALA A 70 -20.31 4.53 -3.89
C ALA A 70 -18.90 5.00 -3.51
N LEU A 71 -17.87 4.19 -3.77
CA LEU A 71 -16.47 4.59 -3.55
C LEU A 71 -16.09 5.84 -4.33
N HIS A 72 -16.60 6.01 -5.55
CA HIS A 72 -16.36 7.21 -6.34
C HIS A 72 -17.07 8.44 -5.76
N ALA A 73 -18.36 8.31 -5.44
CA ALA A 73 -19.18 9.40 -4.90
C ALA A 73 -18.63 9.93 -3.56
N ASP A 74 -18.13 9.01 -2.72
CA ASP A 74 -17.54 9.36 -1.43
C ASP A 74 -16.11 9.92 -1.58
N GLY A 75 -15.53 9.93 -2.80
CA GLY A 75 -14.17 10.41 -3.06
C GLY A 75 -13.05 9.42 -2.69
N HIS A 76 -13.39 8.17 -2.45
CA HIS A 76 -12.49 7.13 -1.94
C HIS A 76 -11.77 6.37 -3.06
N LEU A 77 -12.34 6.36 -4.28
CA LEU A 77 -11.82 5.58 -5.40
C LEU A 77 -10.39 5.95 -5.78
N LEU A 78 -10.07 7.26 -5.87
CA LEU A 78 -8.71 7.72 -6.18
C LEU A 78 -7.71 7.29 -5.08
N PRO A 79 -7.99 7.53 -3.78
CA PRO A 79 -7.17 6.99 -2.69
C PRO A 79 -6.90 5.48 -2.78
N VAL A 80 -7.89 4.65 -3.13
CA VAL A 80 -7.69 3.20 -3.31
C VAL A 80 -6.64 2.92 -4.39
N PHE A 81 -6.78 3.51 -5.58
CA PHE A 81 -5.81 3.32 -6.66
C PHE A 81 -4.42 3.84 -6.30
N MET A 82 -4.33 4.95 -5.56
CA MET A 82 -3.05 5.49 -5.12
C MET A 82 -2.37 4.59 -4.08
N ALA A 83 -3.13 3.98 -3.18
CA ALA A 83 -2.59 3.01 -2.22
C ALA A 83 -1.98 1.78 -2.92
N MET A 84 -2.69 1.22 -3.91
CA MET A 84 -2.16 0.11 -4.73
C MET A 84 -0.90 0.51 -5.51
N ALA A 85 -0.92 1.66 -6.19
CA ALA A 85 0.23 2.14 -6.94
C ALA A 85 1.45 2.43 -6.06
N SER A 86 1.23 2.95 -4.84
CA SER A 86 2.27 3.20 -3.85
C SER A 86 2.97 1.90 -3.45
N LEU A 87 2.21 0.84 -3.19
CA LEU A 87 2.77 -0.47 -2.85
C LEU A 87 3.63 -1.04 -4.00
N ALA A 88 3.14 -0.97 -5.24
CA ALA A 88 3.93 -1.37 -6.41
C ALA A 88 5.23 -0.57 -6.55
N ASN A 89 5.22 0.71 -6.17
CA ASN A 89 6.42 1.56 -6.18
C ASN A 89 7.39 1.20 -5.04
N VAL A 90 6.92 0.82 -3.86
CA VAL A 90 7.77 0.33 -2.76
C VAL A 90 8.58 -0.90 -3.22
N THR A 91 7.94 -1.87 -3.87
CA THR A 91 8.62 -3.05 -4.43
C THR A 91 9.69 -2.67 -5.46
N LYS A 92 9.42 -1.69 -6.33
CA LYS A 92 10.42 -1.18 -7.30
C LYS A 92 11.60 -0.49 -6.62
N LEU A 93 11.35 0.29 -5.56
CA LEU A 93 12.39 0.95 -4.79
C LEU A 93 13.30 -0.07 -4.08
N ILE A 94 12.71 -1.13 -3.53
CA ILE A 94 13.43 -2.26 -2.94
C ILE A 94 14.33 -2.92 -3.99
N ALA A 95 13.79 -3.30 -5.15
CA ALA A 95 14.57 -3.90 -6.23
C ALA A 95 15.72 -2.98 -6.72
N ARG A 96 15.50 -1.66 -6.74
CA ARG A 96 16.56 -0.69 -7.06
C ARG A 96 17.63 -0.60 -5.98
N LYS A 97 17.26 -0.71 -4.69
CA LYS A 97 18.22 -0.73 -3.58
C LYS A 97 19.12 -1.96 -3.67
N ASN A 98 18.56 -3.15 -3.92
CA ASN A 98 19.35 -4.38 -4.11
C ASN A 98 20.39 -4.18 -5.22
N ARG A 99 19.95 -3.75 -6.41
CA ARG A 99 20.84 -3.47 -7.54
C ARG A 99 21.95 -2.44 -7.26
N ARG A 100 21.72 -1.47 -6.37
CA ARG A 100 22.73 -0.47 -5.98
C ARG A 100 23.68 -0.99 -4.92
N GLY A 101 23.22 -1.86 -4.02
CA GLY A 101 24.08 -2.58 -3.07
C GLY A 101 25.06 -3.53 -3.78
N ALA A 102 24.60 -4.22 -4.84
CA ALA A 102 25.43 -5.10 -5.66
C ALA A 102 26.52 -4.40 -6.48
N ALA A 103 26.45 -3.07 -6.65
CA ALA A 103 27.43 -2.29 -7.42
C ALA A 103 28.53 -1.67 -6.53
N HIS A 104 28.47 -1.84 -5.21
CA HIS A 104 29.45 -1.33 -4.23
C HIS A 104 29.99 -2.45 -3.32
N GLY A 105 29.86 -3.72 -3.75
CA GLY A 105 30.47 -4.89 -3.13
C GLY A 105 31.55 -5.50 -4.01
#